data_AF-A0A0D1JZK1-F1
#
_entry.id   AF-A0A0D1JZK1-F1
#
_cell.length_a   1.000
_cell.length_b   1.000
_cell.length_c   1.000
_cell.angle_alpha   90.00
_cell.angle_beta   90.00
_cell.angle_gamma   90.00
#
_symmetry.space_group_name_H-M   'P 1'
#
loop_
_entity.id
_entity.type
_entity.pdbx_description
1 polymer ?
#
loop_
_entity_poly.entity_id
_entity_poly.type
_entity_poly.pdbx_seq_one_letter_code
_entity_poly.pdbx_strand_id
1 'polypeptide(L)'
;MFTGIVSDIGTIERVESEGDTRVRIATSYDPDTIDLGASIACSGVCLTVIDKGTAGTHWFDVQVSGETIARTARDQWVEGRRLNLERAMKLGDELGGHIVTGHVDGIAEVIGICPEGESHRIGFAVPAALAPFIAPKGSITIDGVSLTVNTVEDHGDVTHFSVNLIPHTQAVTTLGALAQGQMVNIEIDVLARYLQRMEHYRGR
;
A
#
# COMPACT_ATOMS: atom_id res chain seq x y z
N MET A 1 7.03 6.94 -8.14
CA MET A 1 5.89 7.82 -7.81
C MET A 1 4.66 7.18 -8.39
N PHE A 2 3.61 7.15 -7.59
CA PHE A 2 2.34 6.47 -7.83
C PHE A 2 1.22 7.42 -7.41
N THR A 3 -0.03 6.98 -7.59
CA THR A 3 -1.24 7.75 -7.32
C THR A 3 -2.13 7.11 -6.25
N GLY A 4 -1.84 5.85 -5.91
CA GLY A 4 -2.67 5.03 -5.04
C GLY A 4 -3.91 4.46 -5.76
N ILE A 5 -3.92 4.45 -7.09
CA ILE A 5 -4.99 3.88 -7.90
C ILE A 5 -4.52 2.51 -8.40
N VAL A 6 -4.93 1.49 -7.66
CA VAL A 6 -4.62 0.09 -7.96
C VAL A 6 -5.23 -0.31 -9.30
N SER A 7 -4.43 -0.96 -10.14
CA SER A 7 -4.82 -1.35 -11.50
C SER A 7 -4.76 -2.86 -11.74
N ASP A 8 -4.21 -3.63 -10.80
CA ASP A 8 -4.21 -5.10 -10.85
C ASP A 8 -4.13 -5.70 -9.44
N ILE A 9 -4.56 -6.96 -9.29
CA ILE A 9 -4.30 -7.75 -8.09
C ILE A 9 -3.39 -8.92 -8.46
N GLY A 10 -2.12 -8.79 -8.10
CA GLY A 10 -1.13 -9.83 -8.31
C GLY A 10 -1.19 -10.95 -7.28
N THR A 11 -0.47 -12.04 -7.55
CA THR A 11 -0.28 -13.16 -6.60
C THR A 11 1.18 -13.55 -6.53
N ILE A 12 1.73 -13.70 -5.33
CA ILE A 12 3.09 -14.20 -5.15
C ILE A 12 3.12 -15.68 -5.53
N GLU A 13 3.86 -16.04 -6.58
CA GLU A 13 4.01 -17.43 -7.02
C GLU A 13 5.18 -18.14 -6.36
N ARG A 14 6.25 -17.40 -6.04
CA ARG A 14 7.50 -17.96 -5.53
C ARG A 14 8.25 -16.97 -4.68
N VAL A 15 8.85 -17.46 -3.58
CA VAL A 15 9.74 -16.68 -2.72
C VAL A 15 11.05 -17.42 -2.51
N GLU A 16 12.18 -16.79 -2.85
CA GLU A 16 13.52 -17.36 -2.70
C GLU A 16 14.36 -16.47 -1.78
N SER A 17 14.93 -17.04 -0.72
CA SER A 17 15.62 -16.28 0.34
C SER A 17 17.14 -16.51 0.39
N GLU A 18 17.77 -16.76 -0.75
CA GLU A 18 19.23 -16.89 -0.86
C GLU A 18 19.88 -15.51 -1.09
N GLY A 19 20.09 -14.75 0.00
CA GLY A 19 20.55 -13.35 -0.06
C GLY A 19 19.37 -12.38 0.07
N ASP A 20 19.30 -11.36 -0.79
CA ASP A 20 18.10 -10.52 -0.88
C ASP A 20 16.92 -11.37 -1.38
N THR A 21 15.75 -11.25 -0.75
CA THR A 21 14.60 -12.11 -1.05
C THR A 21 14.08 -11.80 -2.45
N ARG A 22 14.17 -12.77 -3.37
CA ARG A 22 13.56 -12.69 -4.70
C ARG A 22 12.11 -13.15 -4.61
N VAL A 23 11.20 -12.34 -5.13
CA VAL A 23 9.76 -12.62 -5.14
C VAL A 23 9.26 -12.58 -6.58
N ARG A 24 8.64 -13.68 -7.02
CA ARG A 24 7.91 -13.74 -8.30
C ARG A 24 6.45 -13.42 -8.09
N ILE A 25 5.94 -12.47 -8.87
CA ILE A 25 4.56 -12.00 -8.76
C ILE A 25 3.86 -12.22 -10.10
N ALA A 26 2.84 -13.07 -10.10
CA ALA A 26 1.88 -13.16 -11.19
C ALA A 26 1.04 -11.89 -11.28
N THR A 27 0.79 -11.41 -12.49
CA THR A 27 0.06 -10.17 -12.77
C THR A 27 -0.76 -10.30 -14.05
N SER A 28 -1.73 -9.41 -14.25
CA SER A 28 -2.39 -9.23 -15.54
C SER A 28 -1.66 -8.25 -16.46
N TYR A 29 -0.65 -7.52 -15.98
CA TYR A 29 0.13 -6.60 -16.80
C TYR A 29 0.84 -7.32 -17.94
N ASP A 30 0.84 -6.70 -19.12
CA ASP A 30 1.62 -7.17 -20.26
C ASP A 30 3.13 -6.96 -19.98
N PRO A 31 3.95 -8.03 -19.92
CA PRO A 31 5.38 -7.92 -19.68
C PRO A 31 6.08 -7.02 -20.69
N ASP A 32 5.61 -6.93 -21.94
CA ASP A 32 6.24 -6.09 -22.97
C ASP A 32 6.09 -4.59 -22.68
N THR A 33 5.21 -4.23 -21.75
CA THR A 33 5.02 -2.85 -21.28
C THR A 33 5.79 -2.52 -19.99
N ILE A 34 6.57 -3.47 -19.48
CA ILE A 34 7.38 -3.34 -18.27
C ILE A 34 8.86 -3.41 -18.67
N ASP A 35 9.62 -2.35 -18.42
CA ASP A 35 11.07 -2.38 -18.59
C ASP A 35 11.77 -3.00 -17.38
N LEU A 36 12.93 -3.62 -17.59
CA LEU A 36 13.81 -3.97 -16.47
C LEU A 36 14.28 -2.67 -15.80
N GLY A 37 14.24 -2.64 -14.46
CA GLY A 37 14.45 -1.43 -13.69
C GLY A 37 13.20 -0.57 -13.47
N ALA A 38 12.05 -0.93 -14.05
CA ALA A 38 10.79 -0.24 -13.78
C ALA A 38 10.37 -0.40 -12.30
N SER A 39 9.67 0.62 -11.78
CA SER A 39 9.09 0.59 -10.44
C SER A 39 7.62 0.19 -10.48
N ILE A 40 7.27 -0.81 -9.66
CA ILE A 40 5.88 -1.25 -9.44
C ILE A 40 5.63 -1.24 -7.92
N ALA A 41 4.55 -0.59 -7.51
CA ALA A 41 4.09 -0.65 -6.13
C ALA A 41 3.38 -1.99 -5.88
N CYS A 42 3.86 -2.73 -4.88
CA CYS A 42 3.34 -4.02 -4.46
C CYS A 42 2.74 -3.87 -3.05
N SER A 43 1.42 -3.77 -2.97
CA SER A 43 0.67 -3.36 -1.78
C SER A 43 1.25 -2.11 -1.12
N GLY A 44 1.55 -1.09 -1.94
CA GLY A 44 2.10 0.18 -1.49
C GLY A 44 3.63 0.19 -1.30
N VAL A 45 4.33 -0.90 -1.58
CA VAL A 45 5.79 -0.97 -1.50
C VAL A 45 6.39 -0.79 -2.89
N CYS A 46 7.14 0.29 -3.10
CA CYS A 46 7.86 0.52 -4.35
C CYS A 46 8.98 -0.50 -4.52
N LEU A 47 8.90 -1.35 -5.55
CA LEU A 47 9.91 -2.34 -5.86
C LEU A 47 10.37 -2.24 -7.32
N THR A 48 11.62 -2.61 -7.55
CA THR A 48 12.25 -2.58 -8.87
C THR A 48 12.15 -3.95 -9.54
N VAL A 49 11.63 -3.96 -10.76
CA VAL A 49 11.54 -5.17 -11.59
C VAL A 49 12.93 -5.59 -12.05
N ILE A 50 13.33 -6.83 -11.74
CA ILE A 50 14.63 -7.41 -12.11
C ILE A 50 14.54 -8.49 -13.18
N ASP A 51 13.35 -9.05 -13.40
CA ASP A 51 13.07 -10.05 -14.42
C ASP A 51 11.56 -10.04 -14.75
N LYS A 52 11.17 -10.52 -15.93
CA LYS A 52 9.77 -10.57 -16.37
C LYS A 52 9.57 -11.60 -17.46
N GLY A 53 8.34 -12.09 -17.59
CA GLY A 53 8.01 -12.96 -18.72
C GLY A 53 6.61 -13.54 -18.68
N THR A 54 6.42 -14.52 -19.55
CA THR A 54 5.17 -15.26 -19.70
C THR A 54 5.46 -16.74 -19.62
N ALA A 55 4.89 -17.42 -18.63
CA ALA A 55 4.97 -18.86 -18.45
C ALA A 55 3.64 -19.39 -17.95
N GLY A 56 2.64 -19.43 -18.83
CA GLY A 56 1.23 -19.69 -18.48
C GLY A 56 0.50 -18.41 -18.06
N THR A 57 1.03 -17.70 -17.04
CA THR A 57 0.59 -16.34 -16.67
C THR A 57 1.71 -15.33 -16.85
N HIS A 58 1.37 -14.04 -16.92
CA HIS A 58 2.37 -12.96 -16.93
C HIS A 58 2.95 -12.79 -15.53
N TRP A 59 4.24 -12.54 -15.44
CA TRP A 59 4.91 -12.36 -14.16
C TRP A 59 6.06 -11.36 -14.26
N PHE A 60 6.43 -10.83 -13.10
CA PHE A 60 7.67 -10.10 -12.90
C PHE A 60 8.30 -10.50 -11.57
N ASP A 61 9.63 -10.41 -11.51
CA ASP A 61 10.39 -10.65 -10.29
C ASP A 61 10.93 -9.33 -9.73
N VAL A 62 10.99 -9.28 -8.41
CA VAL A 62 11.55 -8.17 -7.63
C VAL A 62 12.49 -8.71 -6.56
N GLN A 63 13.42 -7.86 -6.11
CA GLN A 63 14.19 -8.11 -4.89
C GLN A 63 13.65 -7.28 -3.75
N VAL A 64 13.40 -7.93 -2.62
CA VAL A 64 12.87 -7.33 -1.40
C VAL A 64 13.97 -7.38 -0.35
N SER A 65 14.40 -6.19 0.09
CA SER A 65 15.44 -6.07 1.11
C SER A 65 14.94 -6.51 2.49
N GLY A 66 15.86 -6.88 3.38
CA GLY A 66 15.53 -7.21 4.77
C GLY A 66 14.84 -6.05 5.52
N GLU A 67 15.24 -4.79 5.25
CA GLU A 67 14.56 -3.61 5.82
C GLU A 67 13.11 -3.52 5.33
N THR A 68 12.88 -3.74 4.02
CA THR A 68 11.54 -3.74 3.45
C THR A 68 10.68 -4.80 4.13
N ILE A 69 11.17 -6.04 4.26
CA ILE A 69 10.44 -7.11 4.96
C ILE A 69 10.09 -6.72 6.39
N ALA A 70 11.03 -6.12 7.13
CA ALA A 70 10.85 -5.72 8.52
C ALA A 70 9.87 -4.54 8.71
N ARG A 71 9.65 -3.73 7.67
CA ARG A 71 8.80 -2.52 7.72
C ARG A 71 7.41 -2.72 7.11
N THR A 72 7.18 -3.83 6.43
CA THR A 72 5.91 -4.13 5.76
C THR A 72 5.02 -5.07 6.58
N ALA A 73 3.74 -5.11 6.23
CA ALA A 73 2.73 -5.94 6.87
C ALA A 73 3.19 -7.40 6.99
N ARG A 74 2.85 -8.00 8.14
CA ARG A 74 3.19 -9.40 8.44
C ARG A 74 2.60 -10.32 7.36
N ASP A 75 3.37 -11.34 6.99
CA ASP A 75 2.97 -12.37 6.02
C ASP A 75 2.66 -11.80 4.61
N GLN A 76 3.16 -10.60 4.28
CA GLN A 76 3.05 -10.06 2.92
C GLN A 76 3.88 -10.86 1.91
N TRP A 77 5.09 -11.29 2.29
CA TRP A 77 6.05 -11.93 1.39
C TRP A 77 6.01 -13.47 1.49
N VAL A 78 4.81 -14.03 1.33
CA VAL A 78 4.58 -15.49 1.35
C VAL A 78 3.92 -15.94 0.06
N GLU A 79 4.24 -17.16 -0.39
CA GLU A 79 3.61 -17.75 -1.58
C GLU A 79 2.09 -17.82 -1.43
N GLY A 80 1.37 -17.51 -2.52
CA GLY A 80 -0.09 -17.44 -2.57
C GLY A 80 -0.68 -16.12 -2.05
N ARG A 81 0.11 -15.21 -1.46
CA ARG A 81 -0.39 -13.90 -1.03
C ARG A 81 -0.81 -13.06 -2.23
N ARG A 82 -2.00 -12.46 -2.14
CA ARG A 82 -2.50 -11.48 -3.11
C ARG A 82 -2.01 -10.08 -2.76
N LEU A 83 -1.62 -9.31 -3.77
CA LEU A 83 -1.06 -7.96 -3.63
C LEU A 83 -1.81 -6.96 -4.51
N ASN A 84 -2.03 -5.75 -4.01
CA ASN A 84 -2.45 -4.65 -4.86
C ASN A 84 -1.28 -4.19 -5.72
N LEU A 85 -1.45 -4.07 -7.03
CA LEU A 85 -0.40 -3.62 -7.93
C LEU A 85 -0.74 -2.26 -8.55
N GLU A 86 0.26 -1.38 -8.59
CA GLU A 86 0.19 -0.12 -9.32
C GLU A 86 1.53 0.15 -10.02
N ARG A 87 1.49 0.53 -11.30
CA ARG A 87 2.69 0.91 -12.04
C ARG A 87 3.07 2.36 -11.74
N ALA A 88 4.37 2.66 -11.82
CA ALA A 88 4.82 4.04 -11.70
C ALA A 88 4.16 4.94 -12.76
N MET A 89 3.74 6.12 -12.31
CA MET A 89 3.08 7.13 -13.13
C MET A 89 4.03 7.67 -14.21
N LYS A 90 3.56 7.76 -15.45
CA LYS A 90 4.24 8.42 -16.56
C LYS A 90 3.90 9.91 -16.60
N LEU A 91 4.74 10.70 -17.27
CA LEU A 91 4.43 12.11 -17.49
C LEU A 91 3.18 12.22 -18.37
N GLY A 92 2.18 12.94 -17.86
CA GLY A 92 0.89 13.15 -18.54
C GLY A 92 -0.22 12.17 -18.12
N ASP A 93 0.10 11.19 -17.26
CA ASP A 93 -0.92 10.32 -16.65
C ASP A 93 -1.81 11.13 -15.69
N GLU A 94 -3.04 10.64 -15.49
CA GLU A 94 -3.99 11.22 -14.54
C GLU A 94 -3.58 10.91 -13.10
N LEU A 95 -3.54 11.95 -12.25
CA LEU A 95 -3.35 11.81 -10.80
C LEU A 95 -4.72 11.65 -10.12
N GLY A 96 -5.29 10.44 -10.20
CA GLY A 96 -6.66 10.16 -9.71
C GLY A 96 -6.80 10.07 -8.19
N GLY A 97 -5.70 9.78 -7.47
CA GLY A 97 -5.66 9.75 -6.01
C GLY A 97 -4.85 10.92 -5.44
N HIS A 98 -3.78 10.61 -4.71
CA HIS A 98 -2.81 11.60 -4.21
C HIS A 98 -1.38 11.15 -4.52
N ILE A 99 -0.37 11.97 -4.20
CA ILE A 99 1.02 11.58 -4.45
C ILE A 99 1.41 10.46 -3.48
N VAL A 100 1.67 9.28 -4.04
CA VAL A 100 2.16 8.11 -3.33
C VAL A 100 3.59 7.84 -3.75
N THR A 101 4.48 7.66 -2.78
CA THR A 101 5.91 7.40 -3.00
C THR A 101 6.20 5.91 -3.09
N GLY A 102 5.38 5.09 -2.44
CA GLY A 102 5.60 3.66 -2.26
C GLY A 102 6.60 3.37 -1.13
N HIS A 103 6.73 4.29 -0.18
CA HIS A 103 7.58 4.17 1.00
C HIS A 103 6.70 4.02 2.23
N VAL A 104 6.47 2.78 2.64
CA VAL A 104 5.64 2.43 3.80
C VAL A 104 6.25 3.03 5.07
N ASP A 105 5.44 3.77 5.82
CA ASP A 105 5.83 4.42 7.07
C ASP A 105 5.52 3.57 8.31
N GLY A 106 4.54 2.68 8.19
CA GLY A 106 4.20 1.76 9.26
C GLY A 106 3.11 0.77 8.87
N ILE A 107 2.63 0.05 9.87
CA ILE A 107 1.65 -1.01 9.73
C ILE A 107 0.43 -0.62 10.55
N ALA A 108 -0.75 -0.82 9.98
CA ALA A 108 -2.01 -0.74 10.71
C ALA A 108 -2.61 -2.12 10.93
N GLU A 109 -3.31 -2.29 12.05
CA GLU A 109 -4.20 -3.42 12.30
C GLU A 109 -5.64 -3.03 11.92
N VAL A 110 -6.34 -3.90 11.20
CA VAL A 110 -7.79 -3.75 10.97
C VAL A 110 -8.54 -4.07 12.26
N ILE A 111 -9.13 -3.06 12.91
CA ILE A 111 -9.84 -3.23 14.19
C ILE A 111 -11.34 -3.50 14.04
N GLY A 112 -11.91 -3.26 12.86
CA GLY A 112 -13.32 -3.56 12.60
C GLY A 112 -13.76 -3.22 11.18
N ILE A 113 -14.77 -3.95 10.70
CA ILE A 113 -15.39 -3.75 9.39
C ILE A 113 -16.91 -3.70 9.61
N CYS A 114 -17.53 -2.58 9.28
CA CYS A 114 -18.96 -2.35 9.45
C CYS A 114 -19.61 -2.06 8.09
N PRO A 115 -20.59 -2.86 7.63
CA PRO A 115 -21.35 -2.54 6.43
C PRO A 115 -22.17 -1.25 6.57
N GLU A 116 -22.07 -0.37 5.58
CA GLU A 116 -22.83 0.87 5.45
C GLU A 116 -23.42 0.96 4.04
N GLY A 117 -24.63 0.44 3.88
CA GLY A 117 -25.24 0.26 2.56
C GLY A 117 -24.42 -0.73 1.73
N GLU A 118 -23.92 -0.28 0.58
CA GLU A 118 -23.03 -1.07 -0.28
C GLU A 118 -21.53 -0.84 0.02
N SER A 119 -21.21 0.17 0.85
CA SER A 119 -19.84 0.45 1.27
C SER A 119 -19.50 -0.23 2.61
N HIS A 120 -18.21 -0.36 2.91
CA HIS A 120 -17.74 -0.81 4.20
C HIS A 120 -16.99 0.32 4.90
N ARG A 121 -17.41 0.68 6.12
CA ARG A 121 -16.58 1.48 7.02
C ARG A 121 -15.57 0.54 7.65
N ILE A 122 -14.28 0.84 7.48
CA ILE A 122 -13.19 0.03 8.01
C ILE A 122 -12.41 0.87 9.01
N GLY A 123 -12.24 0.34 10.21
CA GLY A 123 -11.42 0.93 11.27
C GLY A 123 -10.02 0.32 11.28
N PHE A 124 -9.03 1.18 11.52
CA PHE A 124 -7.62 0.83 11.59
C PHE A 124 -6.99 1.39 12.86
N ALA A 125 -6.06 0.65 13.45
CA ALA A 125 -5.21 1.10 14.55
C ALA A 125 -3.77 1.23 14.08
N VAL A 126 -3.13 2.36 14.39
CA VAL A 126 -1.72 2.63 14.11
C VAL A 126 -0.98 3.10 15.37
N PRO A 127 0.35 2.94 15.45
CA PRO A 127 1.13 3.52 16.53
C PRO A 127 0.95 5.05 16.60
N ALA A 128 0.92 5.62 17.81
CA ALA A 128 0.76 7.07 18.03
C ALA A 128 1.81 7.94 17.29
N ALA A 129 2.96 7.38 16.93
CA ALA A 129 3.96 8.06 16.11
C ALA A 129 3.44 8.47 14.72
N LEU A 130 2.41 7.80 14.18
CA LEU A 130 1.78 8.14 12.91
C LEU A 130 0.63 9.14 13.05
N ALA A 131 0.12 9.36 14.27
CA ALA A 131 -1.03 10.23 14.53
C ALA A 131 -0.90 11.65 13.92
N PRO A 132 0.25 12.35 14.02
CA PRO A 132 0.38 13.71 13.52
C PRO A 132 0.22 13.85 12.00
N PHE A 133 0.25 12.74 11.27
CA PHE A 133 0.16 12.71 9.81
C PHE A 133 -1.21 12.27 9.29
N ILE A 134 -2.13 11.91 10.17
CA ILE A 134 -3.46 11.41 9.82
C ILE A 134 -4.49 12.44 10.28
N ALA A 135 -5.16 13.07 9.31
CA ALA A 135 -6.17 14.10 9.58
C ALA A 135 -7.53 13.68 8.99
N PRO A 136 -8.66 13.96 9.68
CA PRO A 136 -9.98 13.80 9.07
C PRO A 136 -10.07 14.56 7.74
N LYS A 137 -10.66 13.93 6.73
CA LYS A 137 -10.71 14.42 5.33
C LYS A 137 -9.36 14.54 4.63
N GLY A 138 -8.27 14.13 5.27
CA GLY A 138 -6.96 13.97 4.63
C GLY A 138 -6.86 12.69 3.82
N SER A 139 -5.80 12.60 3.03
CA SER A 139 -5.43 11.41 2.25
C SER A 139 -4.58 10.46 3.09
N ILE A 140 -4.74 9.15 2.83
CA ILE A 140 -3.89 8.10 3.38
C ILE A 140 -3.77 6.97 2.36
N THR A 141 -2.65 6.26 2.35
CA THR A 141 -2.45 5.08 1.51
C THR A 141 -2.47 3.81 2.35
N ILE A 142 -3.35 2.86 2.02
CA ILE A 142 -3.50 1.57 2.70
C ILE A 142 -3.28 0.44 1.71
N ASP A 143 -2.25 -0.39 1.90
CA ASP A 143 -1.81 -1.42 0.93
C ASP A 143 -1.73 -0.87 -0.51
N GLY A 144 -1.24 0.36 -0.68
CA GLY A 144 -1.13 1.03 -1.97
C GLY A 144 -2.42 1.63 -2.51
N VAL A 145 -3.53 1.60 -1.78
CA VAL A 145 -4.80 2.23 -2.18
C VAL A 145 -4.91 3.61 -1.54
N SER A 146 -5.09 4.64 -2.37
CA SER A 146 -5.39 6.00 -1.93
C SER A 146 -6.82 6.09 -1.40
N LEU A 147 -6.98 6.53 -0.15
CA LEU A 147 -8.26 6.63 0.54
C LEU A 147 -8.38 7.95 1.31
N THR A 148 -9.62 8.34 1.61
CA THR A 148 -9.92 9.51 2.45
C THR A 148 -10.19 9.07 3.88
N VAL A 149 -9.46 9.66 4.83
CA VAL A 149 -9.69 9.46 6.26
C VAL A 149 -11.04 10.08 6.67
N ASN A 150 -11.87 9.30 7.35
CA ASN A 150 -13.21 9.69 7.77
C ASN A 150 -13.23 10.20 9.21
N THR A 151 -12.68 9.41 10.13
CA THR A 151 -12.54 9.75 11.56
C THR A 151 -11.13 9.47 12.03
N VAL A 152 -10.69 10.16 13.08
CA VAL A 152 -9.42 9.96 13.77
C VAL A 152 -9.66 10.17 15.27
N GLU A 153 -9.19 9.24 16.09
CA GLU A 153 -9.33 9.23 17.55
C GLU A 153 -8.02 8.73 18.18
N ASP A 154 -7.40 9.56 19.03
CA ASP A 154 -6.16 9.20 19.73
C ASP A 154 -6.46 8.47 21.05
N HIS A 155 -5.79 7.34 21.28
CA HIS A 155 -5.95 6.45 22.42
C HIS A 155 -4.59 6.13 23.06
N GLY A 156 -3.97 7.11 23.70
CA GLY A 156 -2.68 6.92 24.37
C GLY A 156 -1.58 6.61 23.36
N ASP A 157 -1.10 5.36 23.35
CA ASP A 157 0.00 4.92 22.48
C ASP A 157 -0.45 4.45 21.09
N VAL A 158 -1.77 4.49 20.82
CA VAL A 158 -2.38 4.06 19.56
C VAL A 158 -3.32 5.15 19.06
N THR A 159 -3.41 5.32 17.75
CA THR A 159 -4.42 6.16 17.10
C THR A 159 -5.31 5.29 16.24
N HIS A 160 -6.61 5.45 16.40
CA HIS A 160 -7.61 4.83 15.57
C HIS A 160 -8.03 5.79 14.47
N PHE A 161 -8.20 5.29 13.26
CA PHE A 161 -8.84 6.04 12.18
C PHE A 161 -9.76 5.15 11.38
N SER A 162 -10.66 5.74 10.61
CA SER A 162 -11.53 4.98 9.71
C SER A 162 -11.52 5.53 8.29
N VAL A 163 -11.88 4.68 7.34
CA VAL A 163 -12.13 5.04 5.94
C VAL A 163 -13.46 4.41 5.51
N ASN A 164 -14.02 4.91 4.41
CA ASN A 164 -15.16 4.28 3.77
C ASN A 164 -14.74 3.67 2.43
N LEU A 165 -14.93 2.36 2.27
CA LEU A 165 -14.52 1.60 1.09
C LEU A 165 -15.73 1.36 0.18
N ILE A 166 -15.74 2.01 -0.98
CA ILE A 166 -16.85 1.93 -1.94
C ILE A 166 -16.86 0.58 -2.70
N PRO A 167 -18.00 0.15 -3.27
CA PRO A 167 -18.13 -1.15 -3.94
C PRO A 167 -17.08 -1.41 -5.03
N HIS A 168 -16.76 -0.39 -5.83
CA HIS A 168 -15.77 -0.52 -6.89
C HIS A 168 -14.40 -0.89 -6.32
N THR A 169 -13.91 -0.14 -5.32
CA THR A 169 -12.61 -0.39 -4.67
C THR A 169 -12.59 -1.75 -3.96
N GLN A 170 -13.70 -2.17 -3.35
CA GLN A 170 -13.82 -3.52 -2.78
C GLN A 170 -13.59 -4.61 -3.84
N ALA A 171 -14.13 -4.42 -5.04
CA ALA A 171 -14.07 -5.42 -6.11
C ALA A 171 -12.69 -5.50 -6.79
N VAL A 172 -11.99 -4.38 -6.92
CA VAL A 172 -10.74 -4.27 -7.70
C VAL A 172 -9.46 -4.21 -6.85
N THR A 173 -9.57 -4.32 -5.53
CA THR A 173 -8.41 -4.34 -4.61
C THR A 173 -8.51 -5.48 -3.62
N THR A 174 -7.39 -5.81 -2.97
CA THR A 174 -7.35 -6.77 -1.86
C THR A 174 -8.13 -6.28 -0.63
N LEU A 175 -8.48 -4.99 -0.56
CA LEU A 175 -9.15 -4.41 0.60
C LEU A 175 -10.58 -4.94 0.80
N GLY A 176 -11.24 -5.41 -0.27
CA GLY A 176 -12.56 -6.03 -0.19
C GLY A 176 -12.60 -7.35 0.58
N ALA A 177 -11.43 -7.99 0.77
CA ALA A 177 -11.29 -9.27 1.48
C ALA A 177 -10.62 -9.11 2.86
N LEU A 178 -10.49 -7.87 3.37
CA LEU A 178 -9.92 -7.65 4.71
C LEU A 178 -10.72 -8.38 5.79
N ALA A 179 -10.01 -8.83 6.80
CA ALA A 179 -10.57 -9.35 8.03
C ALA A 179 -10.03 -8.57 9.24
N GLN A 180 -10.80 -8.55 10.33
CA GLN A 180 -10.33 -8.00 11.60
C GLN A 180 -9.05 -8.72 12.07
N GLY A 181 -8.10 -7.96 12.63
CA GLY A 181 -6.78 -8.42 13.04
C GLY A 181 -5.77 -8.53 11.89
N GLN A 182 -6.17 -8.31 10.64
CA GLN A 182 -5.24 -8.29 9.51
C GLN A 182 -4.34 -7.05 9.58
N MET A 183 -3.06 -7.24 9.26
CA MET A 183 -2.08 -6.18 9.14
C MET A 183 -2.02 -5.65 7.70
N VAL A 184 -1.93 -4.33 7.54
CA VAL A 184 -1.83 -3.64 6.25
C VAL A 184 -0.74 -2.58 6.28
N ASN A 185 -0.14 -2.30 5.13
CA ASN A 185 0.83 -1.23 4.97
C ASN A 185 0.15 0.13 5.02
N ILE A 186 0.78 1.08 5.70
CA ILE A 186 0.38 2.48 5.73
C ILE A 186 1.51 3.34 5.18
N GLU A 187 1.17 4.18 4.21
CA GLU A 187 1.97 5.33 3.81
C GLU A 187 1.18 6.60 4.11
N ILE A 188 1.82 7.55 4.80
CA ILE A 188 1.23 8.85 5.13
C ILE A 188 1.25 9.77 3.91
N ASP A 189 0.39 10.80 3.91
CA ASP A 189 0.47 11.83 2.87
C ASP A 189 1.84 12.54 2.93
N VAL A 190 2.53 12.58 1.80
CA VAL A 190 3.83 13.24 1.65
C VAL A 190 3.78 14.71 2.09
N LEU A 191 2.64 15.40 1.91
CA LEU A 191 2.44 16.77 2.35
C LEU A 191 2.55 16.88 3.88
N ALA A 192 1.96 15.93 4.62
CA ALA A 192 2.02 15.91 6.08
C ALA A 192 3.48 15.74 6.57
N ARG A 193 4.29 14.93 5.87
CA ARG A 193 5.71 14.76 6.17
C ARG A 193 6.49 16.07 6.06
N TYR A 194 6.29 16.82 4.98
CA TYR A 194 6.98 18.10 4.79
C TYR A 194 6.49 19.18 5.74
N LEU A 195 5.17 19.23 6.04
CA LEU A 195 4.62 20.14 7.04
C LEU A 195 5.21 19.88 8.42
N GLN A 196 5.26 18.62 8.85
CA GLN A 196 5.89 18.24 10.13
C GLN A 196 7.36 18.68 10.18
N ARG A 197 8.12 18.42 9.11
CA ARG A 197 9.53 18.82 9.04
C ARG A 197 9.71 20.35 9.10
N MET A 198 8.84 21.10 8.44
CA MET A 198 8.86 22.56 8.46
C MET A 198 8.52 23.11 9.84
N GLU A 199 7.44 22.64 10.47
CA GLU A 199 7.02 23.07 11.80
C GLU A 199 8.06 22.71 12.87
N HIS A 200 8.72 21.56 12.77
CA HIS A 200 9.85 21.19 13.62
C HIS A 200 11.00 22.20 13.56
N TYR A 201 11.26 22.80 12.40
CA TYR A 201 12.29 23.85 12.28
C TYR A 201 11.80 25.22 12.73
N ARG A 202 10.51 25.54 12.59
CA ARG A 202 9.94 26.81 13.08
C ARG A 202 9.86 26.86 14.61
N GLY A 203 9.67 25.71 15.25
CA GLY A 203 9.66 25.59 16.71
C GLY A 203 11.05 25.54 17.37
N ARG A 204 12.13 25.57 16.59
CA ARG A 204 13.52 25.68 17.07
C ARG A 204 13.99 27.13 17.03
#